data_AF-A0A955MYJ4-F1
#
_entry.id   AF-A0A955MYJ4-F1
#
_cell.length_a   1.000
_cell.length_b   1.000
_cell.length_c   1.000
_cell.angle_alpha   90.00
_cell.angle_beta   90.00
_cell.angle_gamma   90.00
#
_symmetry.space_group_name_H-M   'P 1'
#
loop_
_entity.id
_entity.type
_entity.pdbx_description
1 polymer ?
#
loop_
_entity_poly.entity_id
_entity_poly.type
_entity_poly.pdbx_seq_one_letter_code
_entity_poly.pdbx_strand_id
1 'polypeptide(L)'
;MITGLYAASTNLDAIIHQQDAIAGNIANAGVSGHKGETVVFRSFPDIMFEQQSPYIDKTSRANHVTGRIGTGVGVDWSYMNFQPGPLEYT
;
A
#
# COMPACT_ATOMS: atom_id res chain seq x y z
N MET A 1 -8.21 17.38 -7.39
CA MET A 1 -7.32 16.87 -8.47
C MET A 1 -5.92 16.54 -7.96
N ILE A 2 -5.21 17.48 -7.34
CA ILE A 2 -3.81 17.29 -6.91
C ILE A 2 -3.63 16.14 -5.90
N THR A 3 -4.51 16.04 -4.90
CA THR A 3 -4.46 14.98 -3.88
C THR A 3 -4.61 13.57 -4.47
N GLY A 4 -5.48 13.40 -5.47
CA GLY A 4 -5.64 12.12 -6.18
C GLY A 4 -4.42 11.77 -7.03
N LEU A 5 -3.73 12.76 -7.62
CA LEU A 5 -2.50 12.54 -8.37
C LEU A 5 -1.37 12.06 -7.46
N TYR A 6 -1.22 12.65 -6.27
CA TYR A 6 -0.23 12.21 -5.28
C TYR A 6 -0.55 10.83 -4.71
N ALA A 7 -1.83 10.54 -4.44
CA ALA A 7 -2.25 9.20 -4.04
C ALA A 7 -1.95 8.16 -5.15
N ALA A 8 -2.16 8.52 -6.42
CA ALA A 8 -1.82 7.66 -7.54
C ALA A 8 -0.30 7.46 -7.68
N SER A 9 0.50 8.52 -7.56
CA SER A 9 1.96 8.45 -7.62
C SER A 9 2.54 7.53 -6.54
N THR A 10 2.10 7.70 -5.30
CA THR A 10 2.58 6.88 -4.18
C THR A 10 2.20 5.41 -4.31
N ASN A 11 1.01 5.12 -4.86
CA ASN A 11 0.62 3.76 -5.20
C ASN A 11 1.49 3.16 -6.33
N LEU A 12 1.82 3.95 -7.36
CA LEU A 12 2.68 3.50 -8.44
C LEU A 12 4.09 3.17 -7.92
N ASP A 13 4.65 4.04 -7.08
CA ASP A 13 5.96 3.80 -6.46
C ASP A 13 5.95 2.52 -5.61
N ALA A 14 4.89 2.30 -4.82
CA ALA A 14 4.72 1.08 -4.04
C ALA A 14 4.65 -0.19 -4.93
N ILE A 15 3.93 -0.12 -6.05
CA ILE A 15 3.83 -1.23 -7.01
C ILE A 15 5.19 -1.52 -7.67
N ILE A 16 5.96 -0.47 -8.02
CA ILE A 16 7.31 -0.64 -8.57
C ILE A 16 8.20 -1.40 -7.59
N HIS A 17 8.21 -1.00 -6.32
CA HIS A 17 8.96 -1.71 -5.29
C HIS A 17 8.51 -3.17 -5.11
N GLN A 18 7.19 -3.43 -5.22
CA GLN A 18 6.69 -4.80 -5.20
C GLN A 18 7.22 -5.62 -6.37
N GLN A 19 7.21 -5.02 -7.57
CA GLN A 19 7.66 -5.66 -8.79
C GLN A 19 9.15 -5.99 -8.74
N ASP A 20 9.98 -5.10 -8.18
CA ASP A 20 11.41 -5.33 -8.00
C ASP A 20 11.69 -6.51 -7.06
N ALA A 21 10.98 -6.60 -5.93
CA ALA A 21 11.10 -7.72 -5.01
C ALA A 21 10.68 -9.05 -5.66
N ILE A 22 9.58 -9.05 -6.42
CA ILE A 22 9.12 -10.23 -7.15
C ILE A 22 10.14 -10.64 -8.23
N ALA A 23 10.66 -9.67 -9.00
CA ALA A 23 11.66 -9.93 -10.02
C ALA A 23 12.94 -10.53 -9.43
N GLY A 24 13.42 -10.00 -8.29
CA GLY A 24 14.57 -10.53 -7.57
C GLY A 24 14.36 -11.96 -7.07
N ASN A 25 13.17 -12.26 -6.54
CA ASN A 25 12.82 -13.62 -6.11
C ASN A 25 12.79 -14.61 -7.29
N ILE A 26 12.23 -14.20 -8.43
CA ILE A 26 12.19 -15.05 -9.64
C ILE A 26 13.59 -15.28 -10.18
N ALA A 27 14.43 -14.24 -10.24
CA ALA A 27 15.80 -14.34 -10.73
C ALA A 27 16.65 -15.30 -9.88
N ASN A 28 16.42 -15.35 -8.57
CA ASN A 28 17.16 -16.20 -7.64
C ASN A 28 16.45 -17.52 -7.28
N ALA A 29 15.39 -17.89 -7.99
CA ALA A 29 14.60 -19.09 -7.69
C ALA A 29 15.42 -20.40 -7.75
N GLY A 30 16.48 -20.43 -8.55
CA GLY A 30 17.39 -21.59 -8.68
C GLY A 30 18.61 -21.57 -7.74
N VAL A 31 18.78 -20.52 -6.94
CA VAL A 31 19.95 -20.38 -6.06
C VAL A 31 19.68 -21.13 -4.76
N SER A 32 20.53 -22.10 -4.43
CA SER A 32 20.42 -22.86 -3.19
C SER A 32 20.58 -21.95 -1.97
N GLY A 33 19.68 -22.09 -1.00
CA GLY A 33 19.68 -21.27 0.22
C GLY A 33 19.15 -19.84 0.05
N HIS A 34 18.65 -19.45 -1.13
CA HIS A 34 17.98 -18.15 -1.30
C HIS A 34 16.75 -18.03 -0.40
N LYS A 35 16.59 -16.85 0.20
CA LYS A 35 15.44 -16.50 1.05
C LYS A 35 14.67 -15.39 0.36
N GLY A 36 13.42 -15.69 0.01
CA GLY A 36 12.58 -14.76 -0.73
C GLY A 36 12.25 -13.52 0.09
N GLU A 37 12.15 -12.38 -0.57
CA GLU A 37 11.81 -11.10 0.02
C GLU A 37 10.34 -10.73 -0.28
N THR A 38 9.67 -10.05 0.65
CA THR A 38 8.31 -9.53 0.47
C THR A 38 8.24 -8.11 1.02
N VAL A 39 7.59 -7.22 0.26
CA VAL A 39 7.41 -5.82 0.65
C VAL A 39 6.12 -5.68 1.46
N VAL A 40 6.20 -4.94 2.57
CA VAL A 40 5.04 -4.61 3.42
C VAL A 40 4.65 -3.16 3.17
N PHE A 41 3.37 -2.96 2.85
CA PHE A 41 2.79 -1.64 2.63
C PHE A 41 2.05 -1.14 3.86
N ARG A 42 2.09 0.18 4.06
CA ARG A 42 1.32 0.88 5.08
C ARG A 42 0.52 2.01 4.44
N SER A 43 -0.76 2.11 4.77
CA SER A 43 -1.61 3.22 4.34
C SER A 43 -1.27 4.49 5.12
N PHE A 44 -1.32 5.62 4.43
CA PHE A 44 -1.25 6.92 5.08
C PHE A 44 -2.57 7.23 5.81
N PRO A 45 -2.57 8.12 6.82
CA PRO A 45 -3.78 8.47 7.56
C PRO A 45 -4.88 9.03 6.64
N ASP A 46 -6.08 8.47 6.73
CA ASP A 46 -7.23 8.97 5.98
C ASP A 46 -7.66 10.35 6.46
N ILE A 47 -8.11 11.19 5.53
CA ILE A 47 -8.72 12.48 5.85
C ILE A 47 -10.24 12.32 5.83
N MET A 48 -10.92 12.87 6.85
CA MET A 48 -12.38 12.90 6.95
C MET A 48 -12.93 14.16 6.26
N PHE A 49 -13.92 14.01 5.38
CA PHE A 49 -14.65 15.14 4.81
C PHE A 49 -15.96 15.37 5.55
N GLU A 50 -16.19 16.61 5.93
CA GLU A 50 -17.46 17.10 6.45
C GLU A 50 -18.06 18.09 5.45
N GLN A 51 -19.33 17.87 5.08
CA GLN A 51 -20.05 18.79 4.22
C GLN A 51 -20.43 20.04 5.01
N GLN A 52 -19.79 21.17 4.74
CA GLN A 52 -20.20 22.47 5.29
C GLN A 52 -21.00 23.24 4.24
N SER A 53 -22.32 23.11 4.27
CA SER A 53 -23.21 23.92 3.43
C SER A 53 -23.84 25.04 4.25
N PRO A 54 -23.78 26.32 3.82
CA PRO A 54 -24.41 27.43 4.52
C PRO A 54 -25.95 27.43 4.38
N TYR A 55 -26.51 26.60 3.49
CA TYR A 55 -27.95 26.52 3.21
C TYR A 55 -28.65 25.33 3.88
N ILE A 56 -27.92 24.51 4.63
CA ILE A 56 -28.47 23.34 5.34
C ILE A 56 -28.46 23.67 6.83
N ASP A 57 -29.62 23.53 7.47
CA ASP A 57 -29.79 23.77 8.90
C ASP A 57 -28.84 22.86 9.70
N LYS A 58 -28.04 23.43 10.62
CA LYS A 58 -27.02 22.70 11.41
C LYS A 58 -27.64 21.62 12.31
N THR A 59 -28.95 21.69 12.53
CA THR A 59 -29.73 20.73 13.32
C THR A 59 -30.28 19.57 12.48
N SER A 60 -30.29 19.72 11.15
CA SER A 60 -30.71 18.65 10.25
C SER A 60 -29.63 17.58 10.22
N ARG A 61 -30.06 16.32 10.42
CA ARG A 61 -29.17 15.16 10.31
C ARG A 61 -28.35 15.23 9.01
N ALA A 62 -28.88 15.80 7.94
CA ALA A 62 -28.23 15.99 6.63
C ALA A 62 -26.85 16.69 6.61
N ASN A 63 -26.37 17.24 7.73
CA ASN A 63 -24.97 17.63 7.90
C ASN A 63 -24.11 16.36 8.11
N HIS A 64 -24.05 15.51 7.09
CA HIS A 64 -23.43 14.20 7.14
C HIS A 64 -21.95 14.27 6.75
N VAL A 65 -21.14 13.50 7.48
CA VAL A 65 -19.82 13.03 7.06
C VAL A 65 -19.93 12.49 5.63
N THR A 66 -19.26 13.16 4.68
CA THR A 66 -19.36 12.83 3.25
C THR A 66 -18.53 11.61 2.89
N GLY A 67 -17.59 11.22 3.75
CA GLY A 67 -16.75 10.03 3.60
C GLY A 67 -15.31 10.27 4.03
N ARG A 68 -14.50 9.23 3.93
CA ARG A 68 -13.05 9.27 4.16
C ARG A 68 -12.34 9.14 2.82
N ILE A 69 -11.25 9.87 2.63
CA ILE A 69 -10.36 9.71 1.49
C ILE A 69 -9.05 9.05 1.94
N GLY A 70 -8.67 7.98 1.25
CA GLY A 70 -7.36 7.37 1.39
C GLY A 70 -6.31 8.30 0.78
N THR A 71 -5.27 8.60 1.56
CA THR A 71 -4.22 9.57 1.18
C THR A 71 -3.03 8.94 0.45
N GLY A 72 -3.10 7.63 0.18
CA GLY A 72 -2.08 6.86 -0.54
C GLY A 72 -1.51 5.72 0.31
N VAL A 73 -0.52 5.04 -0.24
CA VAL A 73 0.19 3.92 0.40
C VAL A 73 1.70 4.15 0.29
N GLY A 74 2.45 3.71 1.29
CA GLY A 74 3.91 3.73 1.28
C GLY A 74 4.51 2.36 1.57
N VAL A 75 5.74 2.14 1.13
CA VAL A 75 6.55 1.00 1.56
C VAL A 75 7.04 1.27 2.98
N ASP A 76 6.73 0.35 3.90
CA ASP A 76 7.11 0.47 5.31
C ASP A 76 8.42 -0.27 5.58
N TRP A 77 8.46 -1.55 5.24
CA TRP A 77 9.64 -2.41 5.38
C TRP A 77 9.58 -3.58 4.41
N SER A 78 10.73 -4.22 4.20
CA SER A 78 10.78 -5.52 3.54
C SER A 78 11.07 -6.62 4.55
N TYR A 79 10.42 -7.76 4.34
CA TYR A 79 10.51 -8.95 5.17
C TYR A 79 11.07 -10.10 4.37
N MET A 80 12.04 -10.81 4.94
CA MET A 80 12.64 -12.00 4.35
C MET A 80 11.94 -13.25 4.88
N ASN A 81 11.49 -14.13 3.98
CA ASN A 81 10.90 -15.40 4.36
C ASN A 81 12.01 -16.42 4.70
N PHE A 82 12.14 -16.72 5.99
CA PHE A 82 13.14 -17.68 6.49
C PHE A 82 12.72 -19.14 6.38
N GLN A 83 11.51 -19.45 5.91
CA GLN A 83 11.03 -20.82 5.78
C GLN A 83 12.03 -21.69 4.98
N PRO A 84 12.34 -22.91 5.46
CA PRO A 84 13.17 -23.84 4.70
C PRO A 84 12.45 -24.29 3.43
N GLY A 85 13.16 -24.25 2.30
CA GLY A 85 12.71 -24.81 1.03
C GLY A 85 12.99 -26.31 0.93
N PRO A 86 12.49 -26.97 -0.13
CA PRO A 86 12.80 -28.37 -0.39
C PRO A 86 14.30 -28.57 -0.63
N LEU A 87 14.84 -29.68 -0.14
CA LEU A 87 16.23 -30.09 -0.35
C LEU A 87 16.24 -31.25 -1.34
N GLU A 88 17.10 -31.17 -2.35
CA GLU A 88 17.38 -32.26 -3.28
C GLU A 88 18.76 -32.85 -2.98
N TYR A 89 18.88 -34.17 -3.07
CA TYR A 89 20.16 -34.86 -2.94
C TYR A 89 20.90 -34.78 -4.29
N THR A 90 22.11 -34.23 -4.27
CA THR A 90 23.06 -34.23 -5.38
C THR A 90 24.12 -35.32 -5.22
#